data_AF-A0A7A6RHF3-F1
#
_entry.id   AF-A0A7A6RHF3-F1
#
_cell.length_a   1.000
_cell.length_b   1.000
_cell.length_c   1.000
_cell.angle_alpha   90.00
_cell.angle_beta   90.00
_cell.angle_gamma   90.00
#
_symmetry.space_group_name_H-M   'P 1'
#
loop_
_entity.id
_entity.type
_entity.pdbx_description
1 polymer ?
#
loop_
_entity_poly.entity_id
_entity_poly.type
_entity_poly.pdbx_seq_one_letter_code
_entity_poly.pdbx_strand_id
1 'polypeptide(L)'
;MNIRKLFCPGNTPRILLFLFFFVVSAITTIACGYTEKNATGNVLLLFLLLLLAHRNTLTSITALLFLFCCALYAPAGMTYGKINNSFIVALLQTTTDEAAEFTGMIPVYHFLVSAAILVFMVIFWRTHHRGHRNWLALLLFVLCSVNSWPLRMVKGIVVGTTDTLREMQRYKQLNQHGADNWKILPGVPLYDTIVIVTGESVRRDYMSVYGYPVPTTPWLNTAPGLFIDGYTSAAASTVPSL
;
A
#
# COMPACT_ATOMS: atom_id res chain seq x y z
N MET A 1 -24.44 -26.04 23.34
CA MET A 1 -23.48 -26.74 22.45
C MET A 1 -22.20 -25.90 22.36
N ASN A 2 -21.07 -26.41 22.84
CA ASN A 2 -19.84 -25.63 23.04
C ASN A 2 -19.18 -25.33 21.66
N ILE A 3 -19.15 -24.07 21.23
CA ILE A 3 -18.61 -23.64 19.92
C ILE A 3 -17.17 -24.13 19.68
N ARG A 4 -16.42 -24.43 20.75
CA ARG A 4 -15.10 -25.09 20.66
C ARG A 4 -15.12 -26.44 19.93
N LYS A 5 -16.20 -27.23 20.06
CA LYS A 5 -16.31 -28.56 19.45
C LYS A 5 -16.72 -28.54 17.96
N LEU A 6 -17.30 -27.44 17.48
CA LEU A 6 -17.77 -27.36 16.09
C LEU A 6 -16.60 -27.19 15.09
N PHE A 7 -15.49 -26.61 15.54
CA PHE A 7 -14.31 -26.32 14.70
C PHE A 7 -13.01 -26.95 15.20
N CYS A 8 -12.97 -27.48 16.42
CA CYS A 8 -11.86 -28.27 16.93
C CYS A 8 -12.39 -29.61 17.47
N PRO A 9 -12.53 -30.66 16.64
CA PRO A 9 -12.47 -32.00 17.19
C PRO A 9 -11.10 -32.11 17.88
N GLY A 10 -11.03 -32.75 19.06
CA GLY A 10 -9.86 -32.79 19.95
C GLY A 10 -8.58 -33.39 19.36
N ASN A 11 -8.49 -33.51 18.04
CA ASN A 11 -7.39 -34.04 17.27
C ASN A 11 -7.37 -33.41 15.87
N THR A 12 -7.38 -32.07 15.73
CA THR A 12 -6.99 -31.46 14.43
C THR A 12 -5.58 -31.96 14.12
N PRO A 13 -5.40 -32.83 13.10
CA PRO A 13 -4.10 -33.43 12.84
C PRO A 13 -3.10 -32.30 12.60
N ARG A 14 -1.96 -32.35 13.29
CA ARG A 14 -0.92 -31.31 13.20
C ARG A 14 -0.59 -30.96 11.75
N ILE A 15 -0.64 -31.95 10.86
CA ILE A 15 -0.47 -31.82 9.41
C ILE A 15 -1.42 -30.78 8.77
N LEU A 16 -2.70 -30.78 9.13
CA LEU A 16 -3.66 -29.78 8.62
C LEU A 16 -3.31 -28.37 9.09
N LEU A 17 -2.83 -28.21 10.33
CA LEU A 17 -2.39 -26.90 10.84
C LEU A 17 -1.13 -26.39 10.11
N PHE A 18 -0.17 -27.28 9.84
CA PHE A 18 1.01 -26.94 9.04
C PHE A 18 0.65 -26.54 7.61
N LEU A 19 -0.21 -27.31 6.94
CA LEU A 19 -0.71 -26.98 5.61
C LEU A 19 -1.39 -25.60 5.61
N PHE A 20 -2.21 -25.33 6.62
CA PHE A 20 -2.91 -24.07 6.77
C PHE A 20 -1.97 -22.87 6.93
N PHE A 21 -0.91 -23.01 7.72
CA PHE A 21 0.11 -21.94 7.87
C PHE A 21 0.86 -21.70 6.57
N PHE A 22 1.15 -22.75 5.81
CA PHE A 22 1.81 -22.61 4.51
C PHE A 22 0.93 -21.86 3.51
N VAL A 23 -0.35 -22.24 3.40
CA VAL A 23 -1.32 -21.59 2.52
C VAL A 23 -1.46 -20.10 2.85
N VAL A 24 -1.60 -19.75 4.13
CA VAL A 24 -1.73 -18.33 4.51
C VAL A 24 -0.44 -17.56 4.32
N SER A 25 0.71 -18.19 4.48
CA SER A 25 1.99 -17.55 4.16
C SER A 25 2.08 -17.23 2.67
N ALA A 26 1.66 -18.14 1.80
CA ALA A 26 1.58 -17.90 0.36
C ALA A 26 0.61 -16.76 0.02
N ILE A 27 -0.63 -16.84 0.52
CA ILE A 27 -1.66 -15.82 0.29
C ILE A 27 -1.20 -14.44 0.75
N THR A 28 -0.67 -14.33 1.97
CA THR A 28 -0.27 -13.04 2.56
C THR A 28 0.93 -12.43 1.82
N THR A 29 1.93 -13.25 1.46
CA THR A 29 3.10 -12.77 0.72
C THR A 29 2.72 -12.29 -0.69
N ILE A 30 1.80 -12.99 -1.36
CA ILE A 30 1.29 -12.58 -2.67
C ILE A 30 0.44 -11.31 -2.53
N ALA A 31 -0.48 -11.28 -1.57
CA ALA A 31 -1.39 -10.16 -1.37
C ALA A 31 -0.68 -8.85 -1.00
N CYS A 32 0.45 -8.91 -0.30
CA CYS A 32 1.26 -7.73 0.02
C CYS A 32 2.28 -7.35 -1.09
N GLY A 33 2.29 -8.03 -2.24
CA GLY A 33 3.14 -7.68 -3.38
C GLY A 33 4.62 -8.10 -3.28
N TYR A 34 4.94 -9.10 -2.44
CA TYR A 34 6.33 -9.58 -2.22
C TYR A 34 6.69 -10.77 -3.13
N THR A 35 6.31 -10.69 -4.41
CA THR A 35 6.43 -11.77 -5.40
C THR A 35 7.60 -11.63 -6.39
N GLU A 36 8.13 -10.43 -6.62
CA GLU A 36 9.07 -10.21 -7.74
C GLU A 36 10.50 -10.69 -7.51
N LYS A 37 11.03 -10.57 -6.29
CA LYS A 37 12.38 -11.03 -5.93
C LYS A 37 12.28 -12.03 -4.78
N ASN A 38 12.51 -13.31 -5.09
CA ASN A 38 12.50 -14.43 -4.15
C ASN A 38 11.13 -14.71 -3.49
N ALA A 39 10.06 -14.83 -4.29
CA ALA A 39 8.72 -15.19 -3.80
C ALA A 39 8.73 -16.44 -2.90
N THR A 40 9.35 -17.52 -3.37
CA THR A 40 9.43 -18.79 -2.63
C THR A 40 10.12 -18.63 -1.28
N GLY A 41 11.24 -17.91 -1.24
CA GLY A 41 11.95 -17.59 0.00
C GLY A 41 11.11 -16.76 0.97
N ASN A 42 10.38 -15.75 0.47
CA ASN A 42 9.51 -14.92 1.29
C ASN A 42 8.34 -15.72 1.90
N VAL A 43 7.74 -16.63 1.13
CA VAL A 43 6.68 -17.54 1.60
C VAL A 43 7.21 -18.50 2.66
N LEU A 44 8.34 -19.16 2.39
CA LEU A 44 8.95 -20.10 3.34
C LEU A 44 9.38 -19.41 4.64
N LEU A 45 9.89 -18.18 4.55
CA LEU A 45 10.29 -17.41 5.71
C LEU A 45 9.09 -16.98 6.56
N LEU A 46 8.00 -16.50 5.95
CA LEU A 46 6.78 -16.19 6.69
C LEU A 46 6.18 -17.46 7.31
N PHE A 47 6.18 -18.57 6.60
CA PHE A 47 5.75 -19.86 7.12
C PHE A 47 6.55 -20.28 8.35
N LEU A 48 7.88 -20.19 8.30
CA LEU A 48 8.76 -20.45 9.43
C LEU A 48 8.47 -19.51 10.61
N LEU A 49 8.27 -18.21 10.33
CA LEU A 49 7.92 -17.23 11.36
C LEU A 49 6.58 -17.56 12.04
N LEU A 50 5.54 -17.98 11.29
CA LEU A 50 4.26 -18.39 11.88
C LEU A 50 4.39 -19.67 12.73
N LEU A 51 5.24 -20.62 12.32
CA LEU A 51 5.53 -21.81 13.12
C LEU A 51 6.22 -21.48 14.44
N LEU A 52 7.22 -20.61 14.40
CA LEU A 52 7.94 -20.16 15.58
C LEU A 52 7.03 -19.28 16.46
N ALA A 53 6.21 -18.43 15.86
CA ALA A 53 5.20 -17.61 16.53
C ALA A 53 4.19 -18.46 17.30
N HIS A 54 3.76 -19.58 16.72
CA HIS A 54 2.81 -20.47 17.37
C HIS A 54 3.35 -21.12 18.66
N ARG A 55 4.67 -21.15 18.88
CA ARG A 55 5.32 -21.78 20.05
C ARG A 55 5.57 -20.83 21.22
N ASN A 56 5.33 -19.53 21.06
CA ASN A 56 5.52 -18.53 22.11
C ASN A 56 4.45 -17.43 22.02
N THR A 57 3.80 -17.13 23.15
CA THR A 57 2.69 -16.16 23.17
C THR A 57 3.10 -14.74 22.75
N LEU A 58 4.32 -14.28 23.06
CA LEU A 58 4.77 -12.94 22.64
C LEU A 58 4.89 -12.85 21.11
N THR A 59 5.55 -13.82 20.49
CA THR A 59 5.74 -13.86 19.03
C THR A 59 4.42 -14.16 18.31
N SER A 60 3.50 -14.90 18.94
CA SER A 60 2.13 -15.07 18.47
C SER A 60 1.38 -13.73 18.40
N ILE A 61 1.49 -12.87 19.42
CA ILE A 61 0.82 -11.57 19.44
C ILE A 61 1.40 -10.66 18.35
N THR A 62 2.73 -10.59 18.23
CA THR A 62 3.38 -9.78 17.19
C THR A 62 3.03 -10.25 15.78
N ALA A 63 3.00 -11.57 15.55
CA ALA A 63 2.59 -12.14 14.26
C ALA A 63 1.11 -11.83 13.94
N LEU A 64 0.22 -11.88 14.92
CA LEU A 64 -1.20 -11.55 14.73
C LEU A 64 -1.40 -10.07 14.41
N LEU A 65 -0.70 -9.16 15.10
CA LEU A 65 -0.72 -7.73 14.78
C LEU A 65 -0.21 -7.47 13.36
N PHE A 66 0.86 -8.15 12.96
CA PHE A 66 1.37 -8.05 11.59
C PHE A 66 0.38 -8.57 10.55
N LEU A 67 -0.24 -9.73 10.78
CA LEU A 67 -1.26 -10.28 9.89
C LEU A 67 -2.50 -9.40 9.81
N PHE A 68 -2.87 -8.72 10.90
CA PHE A 68 -3.95 -7.73 10.89
C PHE A 68 -3.64 -6.58 9.93
N CYS A 69 -2.45 -6.00 10.02
CA CYS A 69 -2.02 -4.95 9.10
C CYS A 69 -1.97 -5.46 7.64
N CYS A 70 -1.50 -6.70 7.42
CA CYS A 70 -1.53 -7.30 6.10
C CYS A 70 -2.96 -7.52 5.57
N ALA A 71 -3.91 -7.89 6.43
CA ALA A 71 -5.30 -8.04 6.04
C ALA A 71 -5.92 -6.70 5.63
N LEU A 72 -5.62 -5.60 6.33
CA LEU A 72 -6.06 -4.27 5.93
C LEU A 72 -5.43 -3.82 4.60
N TYR A 73 -4.16 -4.19 4.37
CA TYR A 73 -3.42 -3.79 3.17
C TYR A 73 -3.71 -4.67 1.94
N ALA A 74 -4.09 -5.93 2.13
CA ALA A 74 -4.24 -6.93 1.06
C ALA A 74 -5.02 -6.44 -0.18
N PRO A 75 -6.12 -5.68 -0.08
CA PRO A 75 -6.85 -5.24 -1.26
C PRO A 75 -6.07 -4.26 -2.12
N ALA A 76 -5.42 -3.30 -1.48
CA ALA A 76 -4.53 -2.35 -2.15
C ALA A 76 -3.27 -3.06 -2.67
N GLY A 77 -2.69 -3.97 -1.88
CA GLY A 77 -1.47 -4.69 -2.23
C GLY A 77 -1.62 -5.62 -3.43
N MET A 78 -2.78 -6.26 -3.59
CA MET A 78 -3.06 -7.09 -4.76
C MET A 78 -3.30 -6.27 -6.03
N THR A 79 -3.85 -5.06 -5.90
CA THR A 79 -4.17 -4.21 -7.05
C THR A 79 -2.95 -3.41 -7.53
N TYR A 80 -2.16 -2.91 -6.59
CA TYR A 80 -1.12 -1.92 -6.85
C TYR A 80 0.28 -2.37 -6.40
N GLY A 81 0.42 -3.54 -5.79
CA GLY A 81 1.70 -4.15 -5.45
C GLY A 81 2.23 -3.80 -4.07
N LYS A 82 3.55 -3.85 -3.88
CA LYS A 82 4.20 -3.57 -2.59
C LYS A 82 4.11 -2.09 -2.20
N ILE A 83 4.09 -1.81 -0.89
CA ILE A 83 4.14 -0.44 -0.37
C ILE A 83 5.41 0.25 -0.87
N ASN A 84 5.24 1.44 -1.43
CA ASN A 84 6.31 2.32 -1.92
C ASN A 84 6.05 3.76 -1.44
N ASN A 85 6.99 4.67 -1.71
CA ASN A 85 6.88 6.07 -1.27
C ASN A 85 5.64 6.76 -1.83
N SER A 86 5.22 6.45 -3.07
CA SER A 86 4.03 7.05 -3.67
C SER A 86 2.74 6.68 -2.94
N PHE A 87 2.60 5.45 -2.43
CA PHE A 87 1.46 5.09 -1.58
C PHE A 87 1.44 5.89 -0.28
N ILE A 88 2.61 6.11 0.32
CA ILE A 88 2.73 6.84 1.58
C ILE A 88 2.36 8.31 1.36
N VAL A 89 2.84 8.91 0.27
CA VAL A 89 2.47 10.28 -0.14
C VAL A 89 0.97 10.38 -0.37
N ALA A 90 0.38 9.47 -1.17
CA ALA A 90 -1.05 9.45 -1.41
C ALA A 90 -1.84 9.34 -0.10
N LEU A 91 -1.50 8.38 0.78
CA LEU A 91 -2.17 8.20 2.06
C LEU A 91 -2.13 9.45 2.96
N LEU A 92 -1.02 10.20 2.95
CA LEU A 92 -0.85 11.40 3.77
C LEU A 92 -1.54 12.65 3.19
N GLN A 93 -1.80 12.67 1.88
CA GLN A 93 -2.38 13.81 1.18
C GLN A 93 -3.86 13.62 0.81
N THR A 94 -4.33 12.38 0.79
CA THR A 94 -5.67 12.01 0.32
C THR A 94 -6.79 12.54 1.22
N THR A 95 -7.86 12.99 0.57
CA THR A 95 -9.11 13.41 1.22
C THR A 95 -10.08 12.24 1.46
N THR A 96 -11.14 12.46 2.24
CA THR A 96 -12.12 11.38 2.54
C THR A 96 -12.88 10.93 1.29
N ASP A 97 -13.18 11.85 0.38
CA ASP A 97 -13.85 11.57 -0.89
C ASP A 97 -12.93 10.75 -1.83
N GLU A 98 -11.68 11.19 -1.99
CA GLU A 98 -10.66 10.43 -2.75
C GLU A 98 -10.43 9.02 -2.20
N ALA A 99 -10.41 8.86 -0.86
CA ALA A 99 -10.27 7.55 -0.23
C ALA A 99 -11.47 6.63 -0.53
N ALA A 100 -12.69 7.19 -0.56
CA ALA A 100 -13.89 6.45 -0.91
C ALA A 100 -13.90 6.02 -2.38
N GLU A 101 -13.53 6.92 -3.29
CA GLU A 101 -13.38 6.62 -4.72
C GLU A 101 -12.31 5.54 -4.95
N PHE A 102 -11.13 5.69 -4.34
CA PHE A 102 -10.06 4.69 -4.40
C PHE A 102 -10.53 3.32 -3.91
N THR A 103 -11.24 3.27 -2.78
CA THR A 103 -11.78 2.01 -2.25
C THR A 103 -12.80 1.39 -3.20
N GLY A 104 -13.62 2.22 -3.87
CA GLY A 104 -14.58 1.79 -4.88
C GLY A 104 -13.94 1.26 -6.16
N MET A 105 -12.71 1.64 -6.47
CA MET A 105 -11.96 1.11 -7.63
C MET A 105 -11.37 -0.28 -7.39
N ILE A 106 -11.23 -0.73 -6.14
CA ILE A 106 -10.64 -2.04 -5.82
C ILE A 106 -11.67 -3.15 -6.07
N PRO A 107 -11.34 -4.18 -6.87
CA PRO A 107 -12.24 -5.31 -7.07
C PRO A 107 -12.65 -6.03 -5.77
N VAL A 108 -13.95 -6.30 -5.62
CA VAL A 108 -14.55 -6.87 -4.40
C VAL A 108 -13.90 -8.20 -3.96
N TYR A 109 -13.44 -9.02 -4.91
CA TYR A 109 -12.81 -10.30 -4.59
C TYR A 109 -11.47 -10.14 -3.84
N HIS A 110 -10.80 -8.99 -3.92
CA HIS A 110 -9.60 -8.73 -3.13
C HIS A 110 -9.92 -8.57 -1.63
N PHE A 111 -11.11 -8.07 -1.28
CA PHE A 111 -11.57 -8.01 0.11
C PHE A 111 -11.88 -9.39 0.70
N LEU A 112 -12.22 -10.39 -0.15
CA LEU A 112 -12.37 -11.78 0.30
C LEU A 112 -11.03 -12.35 0.81
N VAL A 113 -9.91 -11.93 0.21
CA VAL A 113 -8.57 -12.32 0.66
C VAL A 113 -8.27 -11.72 2.03
N SER A 114 -8.61 -10.45 2.26
CA SER A 114 -8.54 -9.84 3.61
C SER A 114 -9.37 -10.62 4.63
N ALA A 115 -10.60 -10.96 4.29
CA ALA A 115 -11.47 -11.74 5.17
C ALA A 115 -10.86 -13.12 5.49
N ALA A 116 -10.25 -13.79 4.50
CA ALA A 116 -9.56 -15.06 4.70
C ALA A 116 -8.38 -14.95 5.68
N ILE A 117 -7.57 -13.88 5.59
CA ILE A 117 -6.46 -13.62 6.53
C ILE A 117 -7.02 -13.35 7.96
N LEU A 118 -8.12 -12.61 8.09
CA LEU A 118 -8.75 -12.37 9.39
C LEU A 118 -9.31 -13.66 10.02
N VAL A 119 -9.96 -14.51 9.23
CA VAL A 119 -10.42 -15.83 9.68
C VAL A 119 -9.24 -16.69 10.14
N PHE A 120 -8.12 -16.65 9.40
CA PHE A 120 -6.89 -17.32 9.80
C PHE A 120 -6.39 -16.82 11.16
N MET A 121 -6.37 -15.52 11.41
CA MET A 121 -5.93 -14.97 12.69
C MET A 121 -6.74 -15.54 13.86
N VAL A 122 -8.07 -15.65 13.69
CA VAL A 122 -8.95 -16.25 14.70
C VAL A 122 -8.59 -17.72 14.91
N ILE A 123 -8.38 -18.50 13.85
CA ILE A 123 -8.00 -19.92 13.94
C ILE A 123 -6.62 -20.07 14.60
N PHE A 124 -5.63 -19.28 14.20
CA PHE A 124 -4.27 -19.27 14.76
C PHE A 124 -4.28 -19.01 16.26
N TRP A 125 -5.07 -18.04 16.72
CA TRP A 125 -5.20 -17.76 18.15
C TRP A 125 -5.96 -18.84 18.91
N ARG A 126 -6.97 -19.46 18.29
CA ARG A 126 -7.77 -20.53 18.90
C ARG A 126 -6.98 -21.82 19.09
N THR A 127 -6.04 -22.13 18.20
CA THR A 127 -5.19 -23.32 18.28
C THR A 127 -3.93 -23.10 19.11
N HIS A 128 -3.59 -21.84 19.43
CA HIS A 128 -2.39 -21.51 20.23
C HIS A 128 -2.51 -21.97 21.69
N HIS A 129 -1.50 -22.70 22.16
CA HIS A 129 -1.38 -23.08 23.57
C HIS A 129 -0.89 -21.90 24.42
N ARG A 130 -1.80 -21.35 25.24
CA ARG A 130 -1.54 -20.19 26.10
C ARG A 130 -0.52 -20.51 27.20
N GLY A 131 0.32 -19.53 27.54
CA GLY A 131 1.25 -19.61 28.68
C GLY A 131 2.58 -20.31 28.38
N HIS A 132 2.81 -20.71 27.12
CA HIS A 132 4.04 -21.39 26.72
C HIS A 132 5.15 -20.36 26.39
N ARG A 133 6.16 -20.24 27.26
CA ARG A 133 7.34 -19.39 27.05
C ARG A 133 8.51 -20.20 26.52
N ASN A 134 8.47 -20.55 25.24
CA ASN A 134 9.60 -21.20 24.58
C ASN A 134 10.66 -20.15 24.20
N TRP A 135 11.74 -20.09 24.98
CA TRP A 135 12.89 -19.21 24.77
C TRP A 135 13.61 -19.49 23.44
N LEU A 136 13.81 -20.76 23.07
CA LEU A 136 14.47 -21.12 21.81
C LEU A 136 13.65 -20.66 20.60
N ALA A 137 12.32 -20.84 20.67
CA ALA A 137 11.43 -20.35 19.62
C ALA A 137 11.45 -18.81 19.52
N LEU A 138 11.57 -18.11 20.65
CA LEU A 138 11.74 -16.65 20.67
C LEU A 138 13.04 -16.22 19.98
N LEU A 139 14.17 -16.83 20.37
CA LEU A 139 15.47 -16.53 19.81
C LEU A 139 15.50 -16.79 18.30
N LEU A 140 15.01 -17.95 17.85
CA LEU A 140 14.91 -18.27 16.43
C LEU A 140 13.96 -17.32 15.68
N PHE A 141 12.83 -16.95 16.28
CA PHE A 141 11.90 -15.99 15.67
C PHE A 141 12.59 -14.64 15.46
N VAL A 142 13.31 -14.14 16.46
CA VAL A 142 14.06 -12.88 16.36
C VAL A 142 15.12 -12.96 15.25
N LEU A 143 15.94 -14.02 15.24
CA LEU A 143 16.96 -14.23 14.21
C LEU A 143 16.37 -14.28 12.79
N CYS A 144 15.32 -15.07 12.59
CA CYS A 144 14.63 -15.15 11.29
C CYS A 144 13.97 -13.83 10.89
N SER A 145 13.53 -13.02 11.86
CA SER A 145 12.84 -11.75 11.59
C SER A 145 13.78 -10.65 11.05
N VAL A 146 15.07 -10.68 11.38
CA VAL A 146 16.04 -9.62 11.02
C VAL A 146 16.12 -9.37 9.51
N ASN A 147 16.07 -10.42 8.69
CA ASN A 147 16.11 -10.32 7.23
C ASN A 147 14.76 -10.68 6.58
N SER A 148 13.68 -10.55 7.33
CA SER A 148 12.35 -10.94 6.87
C SER A 148 11.65 -9.84 6.08
N TRP A 149 10.81 -10.23 5.12
CA TRP A 149 9.99 -9.27 4.37
C TRP A 149 9.00 -8.50 5.27
N PRO A 150 8.41 -9.07 6.34
CA PRO A 150 7.64 -8.31 7.33
C PRO A 150 8.41 -7.12 7.89
N LEU A 151 9.67 -7.34 8.31
CA LEU A 151 10.49 -6.26 8.84
C LEU A 151 10.86 -5.23 7.78
N ARG A 152 11.14 -5.67 6.54
CA ARG A 152 11.36 -4.74 5.40
C ARG A 152 10.13 -3.89 5.11
N MET A 153 8.93 -4.46 5.20
CA MET A 153 7.67 -3.72 5.03
C MET A 153 7.53 -2.63 6.10
N VAL A 154 7.69 -2.99 7.38
CA VAL A 154 7.61 -2.04 8.49
C VAL A 154 8.67 -0.93 8.36
N LYS A 155 9.92 -1.29 8.05
CA LYS A 155 10.99 -0.31 7.82
C LYS A 155 10.67 0.62 6.65
N GLY A 156 10.15 0.08 5.54
CA GLY A 156 9.76 0.87 4.37
C GLY A 156 8.67 1.89 4.70
N ILE A 157 7.65 1.49 5.48
CA ILE A 157 6.60 2.39 5.95
C ILE A 157 7.19 3.49 6.85
N VAL A 158 7.99 3.12 7.84
CA VAL A 158 8.55 4.09 8.80
C VAL A 158 9.46 5.09 8.09
N VAL A 159 10.44 4.61 7.33
CA VAL A 159 11.39 5.47 6.59
C VAL A 159 10.66 6.34 5.57
N GLY A 160 9.79 5.74 4.75
CA GLY A 160 9.04 6.47 3.74
C GLY A 160 8.10 7.53 4.34
N THR A 161 7.48 7.25 5.49
CA THR A 161 6.66 8.24 6.22
C THR A 161 7.52 9.38 6.75
N THR A 162 8.67 9.08 7.36
CA THR A 162 9.56 10.13 7.88
C THR A 162 10.12 11.02 6.78
N ASP A 163 10.48 10.42 5.63
CA ASP A 163 11.01 11.18 4.50
C ASP A 163 9.92 12.05 3.87
N THR A 164 8.72 11.50 3.69
CA THR A 164 7.57 12.25 3.16
C THR A 164 7.18 13.41 4.07
N LEU A 165 7.11 13.20 5.38
CA LEU A 165 6.80 14.27 6.33
C LEU A 165 7.87 15.37 6.31
N ARG A 166 9.14 15.01 6.20
CA ARG A 166 10.25 15.96 6.07
C ARG A 166 10.13 16.77 4.77
N GLU A 167 9.75 16.11 3.67
CA GLU A 167 9.53 16.77 2.38
C GLU A 167 8.34 17.72 2.43
N MET A 168 7.20 17.30 2.99
CA MET A 168 6.02 18.16 3.19
C MET A 168 6.33 19.37 4.07
N GLN A 169 7.15 19.22 5.12
CA GLN A 169 7.60 20.34 5.94
C GLN A 169 8.48 21.31 5.15
N ARG A 170 9.40 20.79 4.33
CA ARG A 170 10.23 21.60 3.43
C ARG A 170 9.38 22.38 2.42
N TYR A 171 8.37 21.74 1.82
CA TYR A 171 7.42 22.43 0.95
C TYR A 171 6.68 23.55 1.67
N LYS A 172 6.18 23.31 2.90
CA LYS A 172 5.52 24.36 3.69
C LYS A 172 6.46 25.54 3.97
N GLN A 173 7.74 25.30 4.25
CA GLN A 173 8.73 26.37 4.44
C GLN A 173 9.00 27.15 3.16
N LEU A 174 9.08 26.48 2.01
CA LEU A 174 9.22 27.15 0.72
C LEU A 174 7.99 28.01 0.41
N ASN A 175 6.80 27.50 0.68
CA ASN A 175 5.53 28.18 0.41
C ASN A 175 5.22 29.35 1.36
N GLN A 176 6.04 29.58 2.40
CA GLN A 176 5.92 30.74 3.29
C GLN A 176 6.40 32.05 2.66
N HIS A 177 7.03 32.00 1.48
CA HIS A 177 7.50 33.21 0.76
C HIS A 177 6.37 34.02 0.10
N GLY A 178 5.10 33.63 0.30
CA GLY A 178 3.93 34.34 -0.19
C GLY A 178 3.60 34.02 -1.65
N ALA A 179 2.46 34.52 -2.12
CA ALA A 179 2.07 34.39 -3.53
C ALA A 179 3.10 35.06 -4.44
N ASP A 180 3.40 34.46 -5.58
CA ASP A 180 4.35 35.02 -6.52
C ASP A 180 3.94 36.46 -6.90
N ASN A 181 4.88 37.40 -6.81
CA ASN A 181 4.59 38.82 -7.08
C ASN A 181 4.85 39.26 -8.52
N TRP A 182 5.12 38.30 -9.42
CA TRP A 182 5.62 38.58 -10.76
C TRP A 182 4.73 39.62 -11.46
N LYS A 183 5.36 40.67 -11.96
CA LYS A 183 4.69 41.73 -12.73
C LYS A 183 5.20 41.67 -14.15
N ILE A 184 4.28 41.72 -15.10
CA ILE A 184 4.63 41.93 -16.51
C ILE A 184 5.17 43.35 -16.61
N LEU A 185 6.45 43.48 -16.93
CA LEU A 185 7.08 44.78 -17.11
C LEU A 185 6.66 45.35 -18.47
N PRO A 186 6.27 46.63 -18.56
CA PRO A 186 5.98 47.27 -19.83
C PRO A 186 7.26 47.44 -20.66
N GLY A 187 7.20 47.14 -21.95
CA GLY A 187 8.33 47.28 -22.88
C GLY A 187 8.26 46.33 -24.06
N VAL A 188 9.19 46.47 -25.01
CA VAL A 188 9.38 45.48 -26.07
C VAL A 188 10.18 44.31 -25.49
N PRO A 189 9.65 43.08 -25.46
CA PRO A 189 10.37 41.94 -24.92
C PRO A 189 11.60 41.65 -25.78
N LEU A 190 12.75 41.47 -25.12
CA LEU A 190 14.02 41.12 -25.78
C LEU A 190 14.09 39.63 -26.16
N TYR A 191 13.26 38.81 -25.53
CA TYR A 191 13.24 37.36 -25.68
C TYR A 191 11.80 36.85 -25.68
N ASP A 192 11.58 35.70 -26.31
CA ASP A 192 10.32 34.98 -26.20
C ASP A 192 10.10 34.48 -24.76
N THR A 193 8.88 34.62 -24.26
CA THR A 193 8.50 34.13 -22.92
C THR A 193 7.83 32.77 -23.05
N ILE A 194 8.43 31.75 -22.43
CA ILE A 194 7.85 30.40 -22.36
C ILE A 194 7.17 30.24 -21.01
N VAL A 195 5.86 30.00 -21.02
CA VAL A 195 5.08 29.67 -19.83
C VAL A 195 4.78 28.17 -19.83
N ILE A 196 5.23 27.47 -18.80
CA ILE A 196 4.93 26.05 -18.59
C ILE A 196 3.85 25.96 -17.52
N VAL A 197 2.71 25.37 -17.88
CA VAL A 197 1.61 25.12 -16.95
C VAL A 197 1.57 23.63 -16.64
N THR A 198 1.87 23.27 -15.40
CA THR A 198 1.78 21.89 -14.92
C THR A 198 0.41 21.68 -14.29
N GLY A 199 -0.43 20.86 -14.93
CA GLY A 199 -1.73 20.47 -14.38
C GLY A 199 -1.61 19.44 -13.25
N GLU A 200 -2.68 19.28 -12.46
CA GLU A 200 -2.77 18.27 -11.40
C GLU A 200 -4.00 17.40 -11.65
N SER A 201 -3.81 16.08 -11.72
CA SER A 201 -4.87 15.07 -11.86
C SER A 201 -5.89 15.29 -13.00
N VAL A 202 -5.55 16.05 -14.05
CA VAL A 202 -6.42 16.29 -15.21
C VAL A 202 -6.37 15.11 -16.16
N ARG A 203 -7.52 14.49 -16.42
CA ARG A 203 -7.65 13.41 -17.39
C ARG A 203 -8.12 13.90 -18.76
N ARG A 204 -7.49 13.39 -19.81
CA ARG A 204 -7.79 13.71 -21.22
C ARG A 204 -9.26 13.44 -21.59
N ASP A 205 -9.83 12.34 -21.11
CA ASP A 205 -11.18 11.90 -21.47
C ASP A 205 -12.30 12.80 -20.91
N TYR A 206 -11.97 13.72 -20.00
CA TYR A 206 -12.89 14.73 -19.46
C TYR A 206 -12.70 16.12 -20.09
N MET A 207 -11.85 16.27 -21.10
CA MET A 207 -11.57 17.55 -21.75
C MET A 207 -12.28 17.65 -23.10
N SER A 208 -13.14 18.66 -23.29
CA SER A 208 -13.90 18.84 -24.55
C SER A 208 -13.03 19.08 -25.77
N VAL A 209 -11.82 19.62 -25.61
CA VAL A 209 -10.87 19.81 -26.70
C VAL A 209 -10.38 18.49 -27.30
N TYR A 210 -10.52 17.38 -26.54
CA TYR A 210 -10.26 16.01 -26.98
C TYR A 210 -11.55 15.21 -27.27
N GLY A 211 -12.71 15.87 -27.39
CA GLY A 211 -13.97 15.24 -27.81
C GLY A 211 -14.94 14.86 -26.68
N TYR A 212 -14.69 15.27 -25.44
CA TYR A 212 -15.69 15.10 -24.36
C TYR A 212 -16.97 15.91 -24.69
N PRO A 213 -18.17 15.32 -24.57
CA PRO A 213 -19.41 15.91 -25.10
C PRO A 213 -19.88 17.18 -24.38
N VAL A 214 -19.42 17.42 -23.15
CA VAL A 214 -19.75 18.61 -22.35
C VAL A 214 -18.62 19.62 -22.47
N PRO A 215 -18.87 20.93 -22.64
CA PRO A 215 -17.84 21.94 -22.86
C PRO A 215 -17.01 22.25 -21.60
N THR A 216 -16.13 21.35 -21.21
CA THR A 216 -15.27 21.46 -20.02
C THR A 216 -14.02 22.30 -20.24
N THR A 217 -13.62 22.53 -21.50
CA THR A 217 -12.42 23.30 -21.86
C THR A 217 -12.72 24.41 -22.89
N PRO A 218 -13.68 25.31 -22.62
CA PRO A 218 -14.21 26.24 -23.62
C PRO A 218 -13.15 27.17 -24.22
N TRP A 219 -12.19 27.63 -23.43
CA TRP A 219 -11.08 28.45 -23.92
C TRP A 219 -10.15 27.66 -24.86
N LEU A 220 -9.72 26.45 -24.45
CA LEU A 220 -8.85 25.59 -25.26
C LEU A 220 -9.51 25.19 -26.58
N ASN A 221 -10.83 25.04 -26.63
CA ASN A 221 -11.56 24.70 -27.86
C ASN A 221 -11.42 25.77 -28.97
N THR A 222 -11.06 27.00 -28.60
CA THR A 222 -10.91 28.14 -29.54
C THR A 222 -9.49 28.68 -29.62
N ALA A 223 -8.60 28.24 -28.72
CA ALA A 223 -7.25 28.75 -28.63
C ALA A 223 -6.39 28.22 -29.80
N PRO A 224 -5.58 29.07 -30.45
CA PRO A 224 -4.59 28.60 -31.40
C PRO A 224 -3.54 27.77 -30.67
N GLY A 225 -3.33 26.52 -31.09
CA GLY A 225 -2.37 25.64 -30.43
C GLY A 225 -2.25 24.26 -31.08
N LEU A 226 -1.21 23.54 -30.69
CA LEU A 226 -1.04 22.13 -30.99
C LEU A 226 -1.59 21.30 -29.83
N PHE A 227 -2.61 20.49 -30.10
CA PHE A 227 -3.18 19.55 -29.14
C PHE A 227 -2.68 18.15 -29.45
N ILE A 228 -1.97 17.54 -28.49
CA ILE A 228 -1.34 16.23 -28.68
C ILE A 228 -2.26 15.17 -28.07
N ASP A 229 -2.81 14.30 -28.92
CA ASP A 229 -3.51 13.11 -28.46
C ASP A 229 -2.51 11.94 -28.28
N GLY A 230 -2.75 11.09 -27.27
CA GLY A 230 -1.89 9.96 -26.95
C GLY A 230 -0.69 10.25 -26.02
N TYR A 231 -0.63 11.43 -25.40
CA TYR A 231 0.36 11.70 -24.35
C TYR A 231 -0.08 11.09 -23.01
N THR A 232 0.66 10.10 -22.52
CA THR A 232 0.41 9.42 -21.24
C THR A 232 1.45 9.81 -20.21
N SER A 233 1.05 10.01 -18.96
CA SER A 233 1.97 10.34 -17.87
C SER A 233 3.00 9.23 -17.64
N ALA A 234 4.20 9.62 -17.18
CA ALA A 234 5.26 8.67 -16.83
C ALA A 234 4.88 7.80 -15.62
N ALA A 235 4.01 8.30 -14.75
CA ALA A 235 3.48 7.61 -13.59
C ALA A 235 2.08 8.13 -13.21
N ALA A 236 1.39 7.41 -12.33
CA ALA A 236 0.03 7.73 -11.87
C ALA A 236 -0.02 8.61 -10.60
N SER A 237 1.12 9.02 -10.05
CA SER A 237 1.21 9.86 -8.84
C SER A 237 2.02 11.12 -9.13
N THR A 238 1.71 12.22 -8.42
CA THR A 238 2.27 13.56 -8.68
C THR A 238 3.80 13.54 -8.74
N VAL A 239 4.47 13.09 -7.66
CA VAL A 239 5.94 13.17 -7.58
C VAL A 239 6.66 12.36 -8.67
N PRO A 240 6.33 11.08 -8.92
CA PRO A 240 6.96 10.32 -10.00
C PRO A 240 6.54 10.73 -11.43
N SER A 241 5.51 11.56 -11.58
CA SER A 241 5.05 12.05 -12.89
C SER A 241 5.70 13.37 -13.34
N LEU A 242 6.35 14.07 -12.41
CA LEU A 242 7.12 15.31 -12.63
C LEU A 242 8.56 15.00 -13.05
#